data_AF-A0A0G2A9F4-F1
#
_entry.id   AF-A0A0G2A9F4-F1
#
_cell.length_a   1.000
_cell.length_b   1.000
_cell.length_c   1.000
_cell.angle_alpha   90.00
_cell.angle_beta   90.00
_cell.angle_gamma   90.00
#
_symmetry.space_group_name_H-M   'P 1'
#
loop_
_entity.id
_entity.type
_entity.pdbx_description
1 polymer ?
#
loop_
_entity_poly.entity_id
_entity_poly.type
_entity_poly.pdbx_seq_one_letter_code
_entity_poly.pdbx_strand_id
1 'polypeptide(L)'
;MTMIRFHHSVAAACISAAIACPSFALAQQQSFSDVPPDHPAFAAAEYLKSQNIIAGYSDGTFRPDQKVNRAEALKIIIGGLVTQEQLDQIQGTNFSDIPQDAWYLPYVEIAKANGIVDGPPKKTSFLGERPIMKVEFIKMLLLAQKVDPVSAYSEIRLPLSSDVSNVDEWFYPYLRFALASSMTMVGQDGLLHPANELTRGETALLLHRYLMYERGRRTQALLSEAENEIIIILSMLENNNIAQAEYASARALLAARGAHTSKPNEPIVIGALKISEAFRALVRAYRSERCLVAC
;
A
#
# COMPACT_ATOMS: atom_id res chain seq x y z
N MET A 1 -40.03 67.78 36.35
CA MET A 1 -38.77 67.55 35.61
C MET A 1 -38.25 66.19 36.06
N THR A 2 -38.15 65.12 35.27
CA THR A 2 -38.15 64.98 33.82
C THR A 2 -38.31 63.50 33.46
N MET A 3 -39.31 63.20 32.63
CA MET A 3 -39.39 62.18 31.56
C MET A 3 -39.32 60.65 31.85
N ILE A 4 -40.49 60.06 31.59
CA ILE A 4 -40.80 58.77 30.95
C ILE A 4 -39.76 58.30 29.91
N ARG A 5 -39.43 57.00 29.91
CA ARG A 5 -39.21 56.18 28.69
C ARG A 5 -39.69 54.74 28.87
N PHE A 6 -40.84 54.42 28.28
CA PHE A 6 -41.14 53.08 27.74
C PHE A 6 -40.27 52.85 26.50
N HIS A 7 -39.92 51.59 26.15
CA HIS A 7 -39.74 51.01 24.80
C HIS A 7 -39.35 49.51 25.00
N HIS A 8 -40.34 48.60 25.04
CA HIS A 8 -40.68 47.64 23.97
C HIS A 8 -39.61 46.56 23.72
N SER A 9 -39.78 45.40 24.39
CA SER A 9 -39.13 44.14 24.04
C SER A 9 -39.83 43.54 22.81
N VAL A 10 -39.14 43.49 21.67
CA VAL A 10 -39.57 42.73 20.50
C VAL A 10 -38.88 41.37 20.55
N ALA A 11 -39.62 40.33 20.95
CA ALA A 11 -39.19 38.94 20.80
C ALA A 11 -39.49 38.50 19.36
N ALA A 12 -38.45 38.37 18.53
CA ALA A 12 -38.55 37.78 17.21
C ALA A 12 -38.55 36.25 17.34
N ALA A 13 -39.72 35.62 17.19
CA ALA A 13 -39.85 34.18 17.07
C ALA A 13 -39.45 33.76 15.65
N CYS A 14 -38.21 33.29 15.47
CA CYS A 14 -37.78 32.60 14.27
C CYS A 14 -38.43 31.21 14.23
N ILE A 15 -39.46 31.03 13.41
CA ILE A 15 -40.03 29.71 13.10
C ILE A 15 -39.10 29.04 12.08
N SER A 16 -38.16 28.23 12.57
CA SER A 16 -37.32 27.38 11.74
C SER A 16 -38.15 26.18 11.27
N ALA A 17 -38.70 26.24 10.05
CA ALA A 17 -39.22 25.06 9.39
C ALA A 17 -38.04 24.15 9.01
N ALA A 18 -37.83 23.08 9.78
CA ALA A 18 -36.87 22.04 9.45
C ALA A 18 -37.37 21.28 8.22
N ILE A 19 -36.86 21.67 7.04
CA ILE A 19 -36.98 20.86 5.83
C ILE A 19 -36.11 19.63 6.05
N ALA A 20 -36.73 18.52 6.45
CA ALA A 20 -36.09 17.21 6.42
C ALA A 20 -35.86 16.86 4.95
N CYS A 21 -34.66 17.12 4.43
CA CYS A 21 -34.19 16.49 3.20
C CYS A 21 -34.10 14.98 3.47
N PRO A 22 -34.92 14.13 2.83
CA PRO A 22 -34.68 12.71 2.91
C PRO A 22 -33.34 12.43 2.22
N SER A 23 -32.32 12.12 3.02
CA SER A 23 -31.06 11.59 2.52
C SER A 23 -31.35 10.21 1.94
N PHE A 24 -31.60 10.14 0.64
CA PHE A 24 -31.52 8.89 -0.09
C PHE A 24 -30.05 8.46 -0.08
N ALA A 25 -29.68 7.66 0.93
CA ALA A 25 -28.46 6.88 0.85
C ALA A 25 -28.64 5.90 -0.30
N LEU A 26 -28.02 6.19 -1.45
CA LEU A 26 -27.81 5.18 -2.47
C LEU A 26 -26.95 4.09 -1.83
N ALA A 27 -27.56 2.98 -1.46
CA ALA A 27 -26.81 1.78 -1.12
C ALA A 27 -26.00 1.42 -2.36
N GLN A 28 -24.68 1.61 -2.30
CA GLN A 28 -23.79 1.13 -3.35
C GLN A 28 -23.97 -0.39 -3.40
N GLN A 29 -24.56 -0.88 -4.48
CA GLN A 29 -24.81 -2.30 -4.65
C GLN A 29 -23.46 -3.02 -4.62
N GLN A 30 -23.29 -3.90 -3.62
CA GLN A 30 -22.12 -4.76 -3.48
C GLN A 30 -21.91 -5.56 -4.77
N SER A 31 -20.72 -5.48 -5.34
CA SER A 31 -20.41 -6.07 -6.65
C SER A 31 -20.17 -7.58 -6.57
N PHE A 32 -19.77 -8.08 -5.39
CA PHE A 32 -19.35 -9.48 -5.20
C PHE A 32 -20.05 -10.11 -4.00
N SER A 33 -20.69 -11.27 -4.19
CA SER A 33 -21.49 -11.92 -3.15
C SER A 33 -20.68 -12.47 -1.96
N ASP A 34 -19.39 -12.72 -2.17
CA ASP A 34 -18.45 -13.35 -1.22
C ASP A 34 -17.43 -12.36 -0.61
N VAL A 35 -17.62 -11.06 -0.82
CA VAL A 35 -16.79 -10.02 -0.19
C VAL A 35 -17.68 -9.12 0.65
N PRO A 36 -17.95 -9.46 1.91
CA PRO A 36 -18.81 -8.63 2.78
C PRO A 36 -18.15 -7.28 3.11
N PRO A 37 -18.92 -6.24 3.50
CA PRO A 37 -18.39 -4.89 3.77
C PRO A 37 -17.28 -4.79 4.82
N ASP A 38 -17.22 -5.73 5.76
CA ASP A 38 -16.20 -5.84 6.80
C ASP A 38 -14.95 -6.61 6.35
N HIS A 39 -14.97 -7.25 5.18
CA HIS A 39 -13.82 -7.95 4.63
C HIS A 39 -12.70 -6.96 4.25
N PRO A 40 -11.42 -7.21 4.60
CA PRO A 40 -10.32 -6.28 4.31
C PRO A 40 -10.15 -5.92 2.82
N ALA A 41 -10.53 -6.83 1.93
CA ALA A 41 -10.48 -6.61 0.48
C ALA A 41 -11.70 -5.85 -0.09
N PHE A 42 -12.75 -5.58 0.69
CA PHE A 42 -14.01 -5.00 0.19
C PHE A 42 -13.81 -3.71 -0.60
N ALA A 43 -13.22 -2.69 0.03
CA ALA A 43 -12.99 -1.40 -0.62
C ALA A 43 -12.09 -1.53 -1.85
N ALA A 44 -11.10 -2.44 -1.81
CA ALA A 44 -10.20 -2.68 -2.93
C ALA A 44 -10.91 -3.37 -4.10
N ALA A 45 -11.70 -4.40 -3.83
CA ALA A 45 -12.44 -5.14 -4.84
C ALA A 45 -13.46 -4.25 -5.55
N GLU A 46 -14.29 -3.51 -4.78
CA GLU A 46 -15.28 -2.57 -5.32
C GLU A 46 -14.61 -1.48 -6.16
N TYR A 47 -13.52 -0.89 -5.66
CA TYR A 47 -12.78 0.13 -6.38
C TYR A 47 -12.22 -0.41 -7.71
N LEU A 48 -11.47 -1.52 -7.66
CA LEU A 48 -10.83 -2.07 -8.86
C LEU A 48 -11.84 -2.59 -9.88
N LYS A 49 -13.01 -3.06 -9.43
CA LYS A 49 -14.14 -3.40 -10.31
C LYS A 49 -14.67 -2.16 -11.02
N SER A 50 -14.91 -1.07 -10.29
CA SER A 50 -15.38 0.21 -10.88
C SER A 50 -14.42 0.79 -11.91
N GLN A 51 -13.11 0.50 -11.77
CA GLN A 51 -12.07 0.92 -12.70
C GLN A 51 -11.84 -0.08 -13.84
N ASN A 52 -12.63 -1.16 -13.93
CA ASN A 52 -12.45 -2.25 -14.90
C ASN A 52 -11.06 -2.92 -14.86
N ILE A 53 -10.38 -2.88 -13.72
CA ILE A 53 -9.06 -3.51 -13.54
C ILE A 53 -9.20 -4.98 -13.16
N ILE A 54 -10.17 -5.29 -12.28
CA ILE A 54 -10.47 -6.67 -11.89
C ILE A 54 -11.94 -6.97 -12.17
N ALA A 55 -12.18 -8.16 -12.71
CA ALA A 55 -13.51 -8.75 -12.81
C ALA A 55 -13.68 -9.89 -11.78
N GLY A 56 -14.92 -10.11 -11.35
CA GLY A 56 -15.31 -11.32 -10.66
C GLY A 56 -15.60 -12.45 -11.64
N TYR A 57 -15.99 -13.59 -11.08
CA TYR A 57 -16.41 -14.75 -11.83
C TYR A 57 -17.86 -14.59 -12.31
N SER A 58 -18.26 -15.42 -13.27
CA SER A 58 -19.62 -15.41 -13.83
C SER A 58 -20.70 -15.80 -12.80
N ASP A 59 -20.32 -16.45 -11.72
CA ASP A 59 -21.17 -16.80 -10.57
C ASP A 59 -21.40 -15.62 -9.60
N GLY A 60 -20.82 -14.44 -9.88
CA GLY A 60 -20.94 -13.24 -9.04
C GLY A 60 -19.94 -13.17 -7.88
N THR A 61 -18.99 -14.12 -7.80
CA THR A 61 -17.95 -14.14 -6.74
C THR A 61 -16.68 -13.39 -7.14
N PHE A 62 -15.89 -12.99 -6.15
CA PHE A 62 -14.55 -12.44 -6.29
C PHE A 62 -13.46 -13.45 -5.94
N ARG A 63 -13.74 -14.35 -4.99
CA ARG A 63 -12.84 -15.34 -4.38
C ARG A 63 -11.63 -14.71 -3.69
N PRO A 64 -11.86 -13.88 -2.65
CA PRO A 64 -10.79 -13.08 -2.03
C PRO A 64 -9.68 -13.95 -1.43
N ASP A 65 -10.01 -15.10 -0.87
CA ASP A 65 -9.04 -15.97 -0.17
C ASP A 65 -8.32 -16.96 -1.08
N GLN A 66 -8.68 -17.00 -2.38
CA GLN A 66 -8.03 -17.87 -3.34
C GLN A 66 -6.62 -17.34 -3.65
N LYS A 67 -5.61 -18.20 -3.61
CA LYS A 67 -4.25 -17.87 -4.06
C LYS A 67 -4.25 -17.48 -5.53
N VAL A 68 -3.46 -16.47 -5.86
CA VAL A 68 -3.28 -15.97 -7.23
C VAL A 68 -1.96 -16.46 -7.77
N ASN A 69 -1.97 -17.04 -8.96
CA ASN A 69 -0.74 -17.44 -9.61
C ASN A 69 -0.01 -16.24 -10.23
N ARG A 70 1.27 -16.42 -10.55
CA ARG A 70 2.11 -15.33 -11.05
C ARG A 70 1.65 -14.77 -12.39
N ALA A 71 1.01 -15.58 -13.25
CA ALA A 71 0.42 -15.14 -14.51
C ALA A 71 -0.83 -14.26 -14.32
N GLU A 72 -1.75 -14.69 -13.45
CA GLU A 72 -2.95 -13.94 -13.07
C GLU A 72 -2.59 -12.60 -12.43
N ALA A 73 -1.62 -12.61 -11.52
CA ALA A 73 -1.11 -11.39 -10.91
C ALA A 73 -0.53 -10.41 -11.93
N LEU A 74 0.23 -10.90 -12.92
CA LEU A 74 0.74 -10.06 -14.00
C LEU A 74 -0.40 -9.43 -14.80
N LYS A 75 -1.43 -10.22 -15.15
CA LYS A 75 -2.60 -9.70 -15.87
C LYS A 75 -3.35 -8.63 -15.06
N ILE A 76 -3.47 -8.80 -13.74
CA ILE A 76 -4.06 -7.77 -12.86
C ILE A 76 -3.23 -6.48 -12.89
N ILE A 77 -1.90 -6.58 -12.92
CA ILE A 77 -1.00 -5.42 -12.91
C ILE A 77 -1.03 -4.67 -14.24
N ILE A 78 -0.90 -5.38 -15.37
CA ILE A 78 -0.69 -4.74 -16.68
C ILE A 78 -1.94 -4.69 -17.56
N GLY A 79 -3.03 -5.38 -17.20
CA GLY A 79 -4.20 -5.52 -18.05
C GLY A 79 -4.83 -4.19 -18.47
N GLY A 80 -4.82 -3.19 -17.58
CA GLY A 80 -5.27 -1.83 -17.91
C GLY A 80 -4.24 -0.97 -18.64
N LEU A 81 -3.01 -1.46 -18.83
CA LEU A 81 -1.89 -0.78 -19.49
C LEU A 81 -1.63 -1.30 -20.91
N VAL A 82 -2.31 -2.38 -21.31
CA VAL A 82 -2.11 -3.06 -22.60
C VAL A 82 -3.41 -3.07 -23.41
N THR A 83 -3.31 -2.86 -24.72
CA THR A 83 -4.45 -2.92 -25.63
C THR A 83 -4.60 -4.32 -26.23
N GLN A 84 -5.80 -4.65 -26.71
CA GLN A 84 -6.03 -5.93 -27.39
C GLN A 84 -5.13 -6.07 -28.63
N GLU A 85 -4.94 -4.99 -29.39
CA GLU A 85 -4.04 -4.97 -30.54
C GLU A 85 -2.60 -5.37 -30.18
N GLN A 86 -2.07 -4.85 -29.07
CA GLN A 86 -0.74 -5.21 -28.60
C GLN A 86 -0.65 -6.70 -28.23
N LEU A 87 -1.71 -7.26 -27.65
CA LEU A 87 -1.76 -8.68 -27.31
C LEU A 87 -1.78 -9.55 -28.56
N ASP A 88 -2.59 -9.18 -29.56
CA ASP A 88 -2.75 -9.93 -30.82
C ASP A 88 -1.48 -9.93 -31.69
N GLN A 89 -0.60 -8.94 -31.51
CA GLN A 89 0.69 -8.87 -32.19
C GLN A 89 1.71 -9.88 -31.65
N ILE A 90 1.51 -10.44 -30.45
CA ILE A 90 2.43 -11.43 -29.88
C ILE A 90 2.15 -12.81 -30.45
N GLN A 91 3.09 -13.35 -31.21
CA GLN A 91 2.96 -14.62 -31.92
C GLN A 91 3.60 -15.82 -31.22
N GLY A 92 4.35 -15.59 -30.14
CA GLY A 92 5.02 -16.67 -29.42
C GLY A 92 6.01 -16.17 -28.38
N THR A 93 6.66 -17.12 -27.72
CA THR A 93 7.61 -16.84 -26.64
C THR A 93 8.81 -17.78 -26.65
N ASN A 94 9.92 -17.28 -26.10
CA ASN A 94 11.14 -18.04 -25.85
C ASN A 94 11.27 -18.51 -24.39
N PHE A 95 10.24 -18.29 -23.55
CA PHE A 95 10.19 -18.91 -22.23
C PHE A 95 9.94 -20.41 -22.37
N SER A 96 10.75 -21.23 -21.69
CA SER A 96 10.72 -22.69 -21.82
C SER A 96 9.50 -23.33 -21.15
N ASP A 97 8.84 -22.61 -20.25
CA ASP A 97 7.75 -23.08 -19.41
C ASP A 97 6.40 -22.42 -19.74
N ILE A 98 6.31 -21.74 -20.89
CA ILE A 98 5.07 -21.13 -21.36
C ILE A 98 4.65 -21.83 -22.65
N PRO A 99 3.54 -22.61 -22.64
CA PRO A 99 2.95 -23.15 -23.86
C PRO A 99 2.59 -22.04 -24.86
N GLN A 100 2.74 -22.30 -26.16
CA GLN A 100 2.50 -21.28 -27.20
C GLN A 100 1.02 -20.84 -27.28
N ASP A 101 0.10 -21.64 -26.74
CA ASP A 101 -1.33 -21.37 -26.63
C ASP A 101 -1.75 -20.83 -25.25
N ALA A 102 -0.80 -20.57 -24.35
CA ALA A 102 -1.11 -20.06 -23.02
C ALA A 102 -1.72 -18.66 -23.08
N TRP A 103 -2.89 -18.48 -22.43
CA TRP A 103 -3.62 -17.21 -22.41
C TRP A 103 -2.80 -16.02 -21.87
N TYR A 104 -1.82 -16.30 -21.01
CA TYR A 104 -0.98 -15.29 -20.38
C TYR A 104 0.31 -14.98 -21.17
N LEU A 105 0.61 -15.73 -22.23
CA LEU A 105 1.83 -15.55 -23.02
C LEU A 105 1.99 -14.12 -23.53
N PRO A 106 0.98 -13.49 -24.17
CA PRO A 106 1.14 -12.11 -24.66
C PRO A 106 1.47 -11.11 -23.56
N TYR A 107 0.85 -11.27 -22.39
CA TYR A 107 1.10 -10.43 -21.22
C TYR A 107 2.54 -10.55 -20.73
N VAL A 108 3.09 -11.77 -20.69
CA VAL A 108 4.48 -12.02 -20.28
C VAL A 108 5.47 -11.39 -21.25
N GLU A 109 5.24 -11.52 -22.55
CA GLU A 109 6.10 -10.94 -23.57
C GLU A 109 6.10 -9.41 -23.53
N ILE A 110 4.93 -8.78 -23.38
CA ILE A 110 4.83 -7.33 -23.19
C ILE A 110 5.52 -6.89 -21.89
N ALA A 111 5.32 -7.63 -20.80
CA ALA A 111 5.95 -7.32 -19.52
C ALA A 111 7.48 -7.41 -19.60
N LYS A 112 8.01 -8.41 -20.31
CA LYS A 112 9.44 -8.58 -20.58
C LYS A 112 9.99 -7.40 -21.39
N ALA A 113 9.31 -7.04 -22.49
CA ALA A 113 9.71 -5.90 -23.33
C ALA A 113 9.74 -4.58 -22.55
N ASN A 114 8.92 -4.46 -21.50
CA ASN A 114 8.84 -3.30 -20.64
C ASN A 114 9.74 -3.35 -19.39
N GLY A 115 10.55 -4.40 -19.22
CA GLY A 115 11.45 -4.56 -18.07
C GLY A 115 10.73 -4.88 -16.75
N ILE A 116 9.47 -5.30 -16.80
CA ILE A 116 8.67 -5.64 -15.61
C ILE A 116 9.04 -7.04 -15.10
N VAL A 117 9.37 -7.95 -16.03
CA VAL A 117 9.80 -9.31 -15.74
C VAL A 117 11.09 -9.63 -16.48
N ASP A 118 11.97 -10.38 -15.83
CA ASP A 118 13.19 -10.89 -16.44
C ASP A 118 12.85 -11.99 -17.46
N GLY A 119 13.64 -12.11 -18.52
CA GLY A 119 13.43 -13.10 -19.58
C GLY A 119 14.69 -13.54 -20.31
N PRO A 120 14.55 -14.39 -21.35
CA PRO A 120 15.68 -14.97 -22.06
C PRO A 120 16.60 -13.90 -22.68
N PRO A 121 17.92 -14.15 -22.78
CA PRO A 121 18.61 -15.39 -22.37
C PRO A 121 18.95 -15.46 -20.87
N LYS A 122 18.79 -14.37 -20.10
CA LYS A 122 19.19 -14.32 -18.68
C LYS A 122 18.35 -15.21 -17.78
N LYS A 123 17.06 -15.33 -18.07
CA LYS A 123 16.12 -16.19 -17.35
C LYS A 123 15.18 -16.88 -18.33
N THR A 124 15.25 -18.19 -18.43
CA THR A 124 14.49 -18.96 -19.43
C THR A 124 13.10 -19.38 -18.97
N SER A 125 12.77 -19.23 -17.69
CA SER A 125 11.47 -19.64 -17.14
C SER A 125 10.76 -18.50 -16.40
N PHE A 126 9.45 -18.38 -16.63
CA PHE A 126 8.59 -17.36 -16.04
C PHE A 126 7.93 -17.84 -14.71
N LEU A 127 7.65 -19.12 -14.59
CA LEU A 127 6.96 -19.77 -13.46
C LEU A 127 5.56 -19.17 -13.24
N GLY A 128 4.73 -19.16 -14.29
CA GLY A 128 3.43 -18.50 -14.29
C GLY A 128 2.37 -19.16 -13.41
N GLU A 129 2.41 -20.49 -13.31
CA GLU A 129 1.37 -21.28 -12.64
C GLU A 129 1.55 -21.40 -11.12
N ARG A 130 2.72 -21.05 -10.58
CA ARG A 130 2.90 -21.06 -9.12
C ARG A 130 2.27 -19.82 -8.47
N PRO A 131 1.89 -19.89 -7.18
CA PRO A 131 1.50 -18.72 -6.42
C PRO A 131 2.54 -17.59 -6.50
N ILE A 132 2.07 -16.36 -6.58
CA ILE A 132 2.95 -15.18 -6.56
C ILE A 132 3.33 -14.82 -5.11
N MET A 133 4.61 -14.50 -4.90
CA MET A 133 5.07 -13.98 -3.61
C MET A 133 4.81 -12.47 -3.51
N LYS A 134 4.59 -11.98 -2.28
CA LYS A 134 4.33 -10.56 -1.97
C LYS A 134 5.36 -9.61 -2.59
N VAL A 135 6.65 -9.88 -2.42
CA VAL A 135 7.71 -9.02 -2.98
C VAL A 135 7.79 -9.06 -4.50
N GLU A 136 7.42 -10.19 -5.12
CA GLU A 136 7.37 -10.30 -6.58
C GLU A 136 6.23 -9.45 -7.14
N PHE A 137 5.06 -9.50 -6.50
CA PHE A 137 3.92 -8.67 -6.85
C PHE A 137 4.27 -7.18 -6.74
N ILE A 138 4.85 -6.75 -5.60
CA ILE A 138 5.24 -5.35 -5.39
C ILE A 138 6.28 -4.92 -6.44
N LYS A 139 7.31 -5.74 -6.71
CA LYS A 139 8.28 -5.46 -7.77
C LYS A 139 7.60 -5.26 -9.13
N MET A 140 6.78 -6.22 -9.54
CA MET A 140 6.12 -6.17 -10.85
C MET A 140 5.18 -4.97 -10.95
N LEU A 141 4.43 -4.64 -9.89
CA LEU A 141 3.56 -3.49 -9.85
C LEU A 141 4.35 -2.18 -9.99
N LEU A 142 5.39 -1.97 -9.18
CA LEU A 142 6.16 -0.73 -9.22
C LEU A 142 6.88 -0.52 -10.57
N LEU A 143 7.44 -1.59 -11.14
CA LEU A 143 8.07 -1.52 -12.46
C LEU A 143 7.06 -1.25 -13.59
N ALA A 144 5.86 -1.83 -13.51
CA ALA A 144 4.79 -1.55 -14.48
C ALA A 144 4.38 -0.08 -14.46
N GLN A 145 4.42 0.54 -13.28
CA GLN A 145 4.09 1.96 -13.06
C GLN A 145 5.30 2.89 -13.28
N LYS A 146 6.42 2.34 -13.77
CA LYS A 146 7.66 3.08 -14.05
C LYS A 146 8.22 3.82 -12.83
N VAL A 147 7.92 3.31 -11.63
CA VAL A 147 8.52 3.79 -10.38
C VAL A 147 9.97 3.29 -10.33
N ASP A 148 10.89 4.16 -9.91
CA ASP A 148 12.26 3.77 -9.57
C ASP A 148 12.41 3.59 -8.04
N PRO A 149 12.16 2.39 -7.51
CA PRO A 149 12.27 2.13 -6.07
C PRO A 149 13.71 2.13 -5.56
N VAL A 150 14.70 2.00 -6.44
CA VAL A 150 16.11 1.99 -6.05
C VAL A 150 16.52 3.39 -5.58
N SER A 151 16.15 4.41 -6.36
CA SER A 151 16.43 5.81 -6.04
C SER A 151 15.46 6.38 -4.99
N ALA A 152 14.18 6.01 -5.05
CA ALA A 152 13.18 6.50 -4.11
C ALA A 152 13.51 6.10 -2.66
N TYR A 153 13.60 7.11 -1.78
CA TYR A 153 13.95 6.95 -0.36
C TYR A 153 15.33 6.33 -0.13
N SER A 154 16.25 6.46 -1.09
CA SER A 154 17.61 5.89 -1.06
C SER A 154 18.45 6.33 0.15
N GLU A 155 18.14 7.49 0.73
CA GLU A 155 18.72 8.01 1.96
C GLU A 155 18.36 7.18 3.20
N ILE A 156 17.32 6.35 3.13
CA ILE A 156 16.86 5.47 4.20
C ILE A 156 17.29 4.04 3.88
N ARG A 157 18.40 3.60 4.47
CA ARG A 157 18.93 2.23 4.40
C ARG A 157 19.01 1.61 5.78
N LEU A 158 17.86 1.21 6.30
CA LEU A 158 17.66 0.74 7.67
C LEU A 158 16.93 -0.61 7.69
N PRO A 159 17.23 -1.49 8.65
CA PRO A 159 16.46 -2.73 8.79
C PRO A 159 14.99 -2.41 9.09
N LEU A 160 14.07 -3.05 8.38
CA LEU A 160 12.63 -2.71 8.41
C LEU A 160 11.83 -3.61 9.36
N SER A 161 12.31 -4.83 9.57
CA SER A 161 11.77 -5.85 10.46
C SER A 161 12.84 -6.94 10.63
N SER A 162 12.62 -7.92 11.51
CA SER A 162 13.58 -9.02 11.69
C SER A 162 13.74 -9.88 10.43
N ASP A 163 12.68 -10.06 9.65
CA ASP A 163 12.67 -10.79 8.37
C ASP A 163 13.08 -9.91 7.16
N VAL A 164 13.35 -8.61 7.38
CA VAL A 164 13.86 -7.67 6.37
C VAL A 164 14.93 -6.79 7.02
N SER A 165 15.94 -7.45 7.58
CA SER A 165 17.06 -6.80 8.28
C SER A 165 18.26 -6.53 7.37
N ASN A 166 18.44 -7.34 6.33
CA ASN A 166 19.46 -7.14 5.30
C ASN A 166 18.99 -6.09 4.26
N VAL A 167 19.67 -4.94 4.22
CA VAL A 167 19.32 -3.82 3.33
C VAL A 167 19.80 -4.02 1.88
N ASP A 168 20.60 -5.04 1.64
CA ASP A 168 21.13 -5.38 0.32
C ASP A 168 20.31 -6.48 -0.39
N GLU A 169 19.24 -6.96 0.24
CA GLU A 169 18.29 -7.87 -0.40
C GLU A 169 17.67 -7.25 -1.65
N TRP A 170 17.53 -8.04 -2.72
CA TRP A 170 17.01 -7.56 -3.99
C TRP A 170 15.62 -6.91 -3.87
N PHE A 171 14.80 -7.37 -2.93
CA PHE A 171 13.45 -6.88 -2.70
C PHE A 171 13.39 -5.68 -1.73
N TYR A 172 14.48 -5.37 -1.03
CA TYR A 172 14.54 -4.28 -0.05
C TYR A 172 14.05 -2.93 -0.59
N PRO A 173 14.54 -2.40 -1.74
CA PRO A 173 14.08 -1.11 -2.24
C PRO A 173 12.57 -1.10 -2.52
N TYR A 174 12.00 -2.23 -2.94
CA TYR A 174 10.59 -2.37 -3.23
C TYR A 174 9.74 -2.37 -1.94
N LEU A 175 10.18 -3.07 -0.89
CA LEU A 175 9.50 -3.03 0.41
C LEU A 175 9.64 -1.67 1.09
N ARG A 176 10.80 -1.02 0.97
CA ARG A 176 11.02 0.35 1.44
C ARG A 176 10.01 1.30 0.81
N PHE A 177 9.88 1.27 -0.52
CA PHE A 177 8.88 2.07 -1.22
C PHE A 177 7.45 1.70 -0.78
N ALA A 178 7.15 0.41 -0.65
CA ALA A 178 5.82 -0.06 -0.27
C ALA A 178 5.39 0.39 1.14
N LEU A 179 6.33 0.53 2.08
CA LEU A 179 6.08 1.13 3.39
C LEU A 179 5.90 2.65 3.29
N ALA A 180 6.78 3.34 2.56
CA ALA A 180 6.69 4.79 2.37
C ALA A 180 5.46 5.22 1.54
N SER A 181 4.79 4.29 0.88
CA SER A 181 3.53 4.54 0.17
C SER A 181 2.31 3.96 0.88
N SER A 182 2.52 3.35 2.06
CA SER A 182 1.45 2.68 2.82
C SER A 182 0.70 1.66 1.95
N MET A 183 1.44 0.99 1.04
CA MET A 183 0.96 -0.17 0.28
C MET A 183 0.91 -1.40 1.17
N THR A 184 1.97 -1.61 1.95
CA THR A 184 2.09 -2.69 2.94
C THR A 184 2.42 -2.13 4.31
N MET A 185 2.14 -2.92 5.33
CA MET A 185 2.51 -2.69 6.73
C MET A 185 3.09 -3.97 7.30
N VAL A 186 3.61 -3.92 8.52
CA VAL A 186 3.95 -5.13 9.28
C VAL A 186 2.70 -5.86 9.75
N GLY A 187 2.79 -7.18 9.90
CA GLY A 187 1.76 -8.00 10.52
C GLY A 187 1.69 -7.78 12.03
N GLN A 188 0.73 -8.44 12.69
CA GLN A 188 0.61 -8.44 14.15
C GLN A 188 1.82 -9.06 14.85
N ASP A 189 2.56 -9.90 14.14
CA ASP A 189 3.83 -10.50 14.56
C ASP A 189 5.05 -9.59 14.34
N GLY A 190 4.85 -8.37 13.81
CA GLY A 190 5.91 -7.42 13.54
C GLY A 190 6.75 -7.73 12.30
N LEU A 191 6.32 -8.68 11.46
CA LEU A 191 7.05 -9.13 10.27
C LEU A 191 6.44 -8.55 8.97
N LEU A 192 7.25 -8.48 7.90
CA LEU A 192 6.80 -8.01 6.59
C LEU A 192 6.40 -9.13 5.64
N HIS A 193 6.85 -10.35 5.92
CA HIS A 193 6.54 -11.57 5.19
C HIS A 193 6.82 -11.47 3.68
N PRO A 194 8.08 -11.22 3.27
CA PRO A 194 8.40 -10.99 1.86
C PRO A 194 8.00 -12.16 0.95
N ALA A 195 8.17 -13.39 1.43
CA ALA A 195 7.93 -14.61 0.69
C ALA A 195 6.48 -15.12 0.76
N ASN A 196 5.57 -14.44 1.47
CA ASN A 196 4.19 -14.91 1.56
C ASN A 196 3.52 -14.94 0.20
N GLU A 197 2.84 -16.05 -0.08
CA GLU A 197 2.00 -16.20 -1.25
C GLU A 197 0.75 -15.34 -1.12
N LEU A 198 0.40 -14.59 -2.15
CA LEU A 198 -0.75 -13.69 -2.10
C LEU A 198 -2.05 -14.38 -2.50
N THR A 199 -3.09 -14.07 -1.75
CA THR A 199 -4.49 -14.26 -2.15
C THR A 199 -4.96 -13.15 -3.10
N ARG A 200 -6.09 -13.37 -3.77
CA ARG A 200 -6.68 -12.40 -4.70
C ARG A 200 -7.10 -11.11 -4.01
N GLY A 201 -7.60 -11.22 -2.78
CA GLY A 201 -7.92 -10.10 -1.91
C GLY A 201 -6.68 -9.29 -1.54
N GLU A 202 -5.58 -9.94 -1.16
CA GLU A 202 -4.33 -9.25 -0.81
C GLU A 202 -3.70 -8.56 -2.03
N THR A 203 -3.68 -9.22 -3.19
CA THR A 203 -3.24 -8.62 -4.47
C THR A 203 -4.06 -7.38 -4.81
N ALA A 204 -5.39 -7.46 -4.71
CA ALA A 204 -6.28 -6.31 -4.92
C ALA A 204 -5.99 -5.19 -3.92
N LEU A 205 -5.79 -5.53 -2.64
CA LEU A 205 -5.51 -4.57 -1.59
C LEU A 205 -4.20 -3.81 -1.82
N LEU A 206 -3.12 -4.50 -2.19
CA LEU A 206 -1.83 -3.87 -2.50
C LEU A 206 -1.94 -2.92 -3.70
N LEU A 207 -2.60 -3.36 -4.78
CA LEU A 207 -2.82 -2.52 -5.96
C LEU A 207 -3.68 -1.30 -5.64
N HIS A 208 -4.80 -1.49 -4.93
CA HIS A 208 -5.69 -0.41 -4.54
C HIS A 208 -4.96 0.63 -3.67
N ARG A 209 -4.17 0.20 -2.68
CA ARG A 209 -3.42 1.11 -1.82
C ARG A 209 -2.40 1.93 -2.59
N TYR A 210 -1.69 1.32 -3.53
CA TYR A 210 -0.79 2.04 -4.44
C TYR A 210 -1.56 3.10 -5.25
N LEU A 211 -2.68 2.72 -5.87
CA LEU A 211 -3.53 3.63 -6.63
C LEU A 211 -4.10 4.78 -5.78
N MET A 212 -4.36 4.56 -4.49
CA MET A 212 -4.75 5.61 -3.56
C MET A 212 -3.57 6.51 -3.18
N TYR A 213 -2.37 5.96 -3.04
CA TYR A 213 -1.15 6.74 -2.77
C TYR A 213 -0.84 7.70 -3.91
N GLU A 214 -0.88 7.23 -5.16
CA GLU A 214 -0.69 8.08 -6.36
C GLU A 214 -1.69 9.25 -6.43
N ARG A 215 -2.88 9.07 -5.87
CA ARG A 215 -3.92 10.11 -5.79
C ARG A 215 -3.81 10.99 -4.54
N GLY A 216 -2.75 10.84 -3.74
CA GLY A 216 -2.57 11.56 -2.48
C GLY A 216 -3.59 11.20 -1.40
N ARG A 217 -4.28 10.06 -1.52
CA ARG A 217 -5.33 9.61 -0.59
C ARG A 217 -4.81 8.71 0.53
N ARG A 218 -3.49 8.56 0.66
CA ARG A 218 -2.84 7.78 1.74
C ARG A 218 -2.14 8.64 2.79
N THR A 219 -2.12 9.97 2.67
CA THR A 219 -1.44 10.84 3.66
C THR A 219 -1.91 10.57 5.09
N GLN A 220 -3.23 10.49 5.34
CA GLN A 220 -3.73 10.19 6.68
C GLN A 220 -3.33 8.79 7.16
N ALA A 221 -3.30 7.79 6.26
CA ALA A 221 -2.88 6.43 6.61
C ALA A 221 -1.39 6.41 6.99
N LEU A 222 -0.54 7.11 6.23
CA LEU A 222 0.88 7.26 6.52
C LEU A 222 1.15 7.98 7.84
N LEU A 223 0.36 9.01 8.16
CA LEU A 223 0.44 9.68 9.47
C LEU A 223 0.04 8.75 10.61
N SER A 224 -1.02 7.96 10.42
CA SER A 224 -1.49 6.98 11.41
C SER A 224 -0.47 5.84 11.59
N GLU A 225 0.19 5.41 10.52
CA GLU A 225 1.28 4.43 10.56
C GLU A 225 2.48 4.99 11.31
N ALA A 226 2.88 6.23 11.04
CA ALA A 226 3.98 6.87 11.78
C ALA A 226 3.67 6.97 13.29
N GLU A 227 2.45 7.37 13.65
CA GLU A 227 1.98 7.39 15.05
C GLU A 227 2.03 6.00 15.68
N ASN A 228 1.47 4.99 15.02
CA ASN A 228 1.45 3.62 15.53
C ASN A 228 2.88 3.07 15.73
N GLU A 229 3.79 3.33 14.81
CA GLU A 229 5.19 2.91 14.95
C GLU A 229 5.89 3.63 16.11
N ILE A 230 5.58 4.91 16.39
CA ILE A 230 6.08 5.61 17.57
C ILE A 230 5.59 4.96 18.86
N ILE A 231 4.32 4.56 18.92
CA ILE A 231 3.78 3.81 20.06
C ILE A 231 4.52 2.48 20.24
N ILE A 232 4.82 1.77 19.14
CA ILE A 232 5.60 0.53 19.17
C ILE A 232 7.02 0.79 19.69
N ILE A 233 7.70 1.87 19.25
CA ILE A 233 9.03 2.24 19.75
C ILE A 233 9.01 2.34 21.28
N LEU A 234 8.06 3.09 21.84
CA LEU A 234 7.95 3.30 23.28
C LEU A 234 7.75 1.97 24.03
N SER A 235 6.79 1.16 23.58
CA SER A 235 6.53 -0.16 24.17
C SER A 235 7.74 -1.09 24.10
N MET A 236 8.48 -1.10 22.98
CA MET A 236 9.67 -1.93 22.84
C MET A 236 10.81 -1.47 23.76
N LEU A 237 10.98 -0.16 23.95
CA LEU A 237 11.98 0.39 24.88
C LEU A 237 11.65 0.06 26.34
N GLU A 238 10.38 0.16 26.76
CA GLU A 238 9.93 -0.25 28.09
C GLU A 238 10.26 -1.72 28.38
N ASN A 239 10.14 -2.58 27.37
CA ASN A 239 10.46 -4.00 27.44
C ASN A 239 11.94 -4.33 27.16
N ASN A 240 12.84 -3.34 27.12
CA ASN A 240 14.26 -3.48 26.78
C ASN A 240 14.53 -4.16 25.41
N ASN A 241 13.57 -4.16 24.48
CA ASN A 241 13.71 -4.72 23.15
C ASN A 241 14.20 -3.66 22.14
N ILE A 242 15.47 -3.30 22.25
CA ILE A 242 16.07 -2.23 21.45
C ILE A 242 16.05 -2.56 19.94
N ALA A 243 16.23 -3.83 19.56
CA ALA A 243 16.22 -4.24 18.16
C ALA A 243 14.85 -3.98 17.49
N GLN A 244 13.75 -4.33 18.16
CA GLN A 244 12.41 -4.03 17.64
C GLN A 244 12.10 -2.53 17.65
N ALA A 245 12.58 -1.79 18.66
CA ALA A 245 12.48 -0.33 18.68
C ALA A 245 13.20 0.31 17.47
N GLU A 246 14.34 -0.24 17.05
CA GLU A 246 15.04 0.23 15.84
C GLU A 246 14.24 0.00 14.56
N TYR A 247 13.67 -1.20 14.39
CA TYR A 247 12.84 -1.50 13.22
C TYR A 247 11.61 -0.59 13.16
N ALA A 248 10.92 -0.40 14.29
CA ALA A 248 9.78 0.51 14.38
C ALA A 248 10.19 1.97 14.06
N SER A 249 11.34 2.43 14.56
CA SER A 249 11.86 3.77 14.23
C SER A 249 12.15 3.98 12.74
N ALA A 250 12.60 2.92 12.04
CA ALA A 250 12.83 2.97 10.60
C ALA A 250 11.50 3.06 9.84
N ARG A 251 10.48 2.29 10.25
CA ARG A 251 9.15 2.31 9.64
C ARG A 251 8.41 3.63 9.90
N ALA A 252 8.49 4.18 11.12
CA ALA A 252 7.95 5.50 11.44
C ALA A 252 8.53 6.59 10.51
N LEU A 253 9.85 6.59 10.33
CA LEU A 253 10.53 7.51 9.44
C LEU A 253 10.07 7.34 7.98
N LEU A 254 9.94 6.11 7.49
CA LEU A 254 9.48 5.83 6.13
C LEU A 254 8.04 6.32 5.90
N ALA A 255 7.13 6.02 6.82
CA ALA A 255 5.74 6.45 6.72
C ALA A 255 5.65 7.98 6.71
N ALA A 256 6.36 8.67 7.61
CA ALA A 256 6.37 10.13 7.66
C ALA A 256 7.03 10.76 6.41
N ARG A 257 8.10 10.16 5.87
CA ARG A 257 8.73 10.58 4.60
C ARG A 257 7.78 10.39 3.42
N GLY A 258 7.04 9.29 3.40
CA GLY A 258 5.96 9.04 2.48
C GLY A 258 4.89 10.13 2.47
N ALA A 259 4.39 10.46 3.67
CA ALA A 259 3.40 11.52 3.83
C ALA A 259 3.95 12.87 3.33
N HIS A 260 5.22 13.16 3.65
CA HIS A 260 5.89 14.37 3.22
C HIS A 260 6.09 14.45 1.70
N THR A 261 6.45 13.35 1.03
CA THR A 261 6.51 13.31 -0.44
C THR A 261 5.15 13.66 -1.06
N SER A 262 4.05 13.17 -0.47
CA SER A 262 2.70 13.43 -0.96
C SER A 262 2.22 14.85 -0.68
N LYS A 263 2.51 15.39 0.52
CA LYS A 263 1.99 16.66 1.04
C LYS A 263 3.08 17.46 1.77
N PRO A 264 4.10 17.99 1.06
CA PRO A 264 5.31 18.56 1.69
C PRO A 264 5.06 19.85 2.47
N ASN A 265 3.97 20.57 2.17
CA ASN A 265 3.68 21.86 2.77
C ASN A 265 2.64 21.78 3.90
N GLU A 266 2.08 20.60 4.18
CA GLU A 266 1.10 20.45 5.26
C GLU A 266 1.81 20.48 6.62
N PRO A 267 1.47 21.41 7.53
CA PRO A 267 2.17 21.57 8.80
C PRO A 267 2.20 20.29 9.66
N ILE A 268 1.09 19.53 9.65
CA ILE A 268 1.00 18.26 10.39
C ILE A 268 1.96 17.21 9.83
N VAL A 269 2.17 17.19 8.51
CA VAL A 269 3.07 16.27 7.83
C VAL A 269 4.53 16.62 8.12
N ILE A 270 4.88 17.91 8.08
CA ILE A 270 6.21 18.38 8.49
C ILE A 270 6.47 18.03 9.96
N GLY A 271 5.47 18.20 10.83
CA GLY A 271 5.53 17.82 12.24
C GLY A 271 5.80 16.33 12.43
N ALA A 272 5.01 15.47 11.79
CA ALA A 272 5.16 14.02 11.86
C ALA A 272 6.55 13.55 11.40
N LEU A 273 7.10 14.16 10.34
CA LEU A 273 8.46 13.87 9.89
C LEU A 273 9.50 14.21 10.94
N LYS A 274 9.46 15.43 11.49
CA LYS A 274 10.41 15.87 12.53
C LYS A 274 10.33 15.01 13.79
N ILE A 275 9.12 14.62 14.20
CA ILE A 275 8.91 13.74 15.35
C ILE A 275 9.52 12.36 15.08
N SER A 276 9.29 11.79 13.91
CA SER A 276 9.83 10.47 13.54
C SER A 276 11.37 10.48 13.49
N GLU A 277 11.97 11.56 12.98
CA GLU A 277 13.42 11.77 12.99
C GLU A 277 13.97 11.89 14.42
N ALA A 278 13.29 12.62 15.30
CA ALA A 278 13.68 12.78 16.69
C ALA A 278 13.63 11.46 17.46
N PHE A 279 12.53 10.70 17.36
CA PHE A 279 12.42 9.37 17.99
C PHE A 279 13.50 8.42 17.51
N ARG A 280 13.79 8.42 16.20
CA ARG A 280 14.88 7.63 15.65
C ARG A 280 16.24 8.02 16.25
N ALA A 281 16.53 9.31 16.38
CA ALA A 281 17.77 9.78 16.99
C ALA A 281 17.89 9.31 18.44
N LEU A 282 16.80 9.36 19.21
CA LEU A 282 16.75 8.88 20.59
C LEU A 282 17.00 7.37 20.69
N VAL A 283 16.34 6.55 19.87
CA VAL A 283 16.55 5.08 19.85
C VAL A 283 18.01 4.75 19.54
N ARG A 284 18.62 5.46 18.57
CA ARG A 284 20.03 5.27 18.22
C ARG A 284 20.96 5.64 19.37
N ALA A 285 20.71 6.75 20.05
CA ALA A 285 21.49 7.16 21.22
C ALA A 285 21.40 6.12 22.34
N TYR A 286 20.18 5.66 22.65
CA TYR A 286 19.93 4.66 23.68
C TYR A 286 20.66 3.33 23.41
N ARG A 287 20.67 2.87 22.15
CA ARG A 287 21.46 1.68 21.76
C ARG A 287 22.95 1.87 22.00
N SER A 288 23.49 3.04 21.65
CA SER A 288 24.93 3.30 21.76
C SER A 288 25.42 3.24 23.21
N GLU A 289 24.65 3.77 24.16
CA GLU A 289 24.97 3.70 25.59
C GLU A 289 24.99 2.25 26.10
N ARG A 290 24.01 1.44 25.70
CA ARG A 290 23.93 0.03 26.09
C ARG A 290 25.07 -0.82 25.52
N CYS A 291 25.56 -0.49 24.32
CA CYS A 291 26.76 -1.13 23.77
C CYS A 291 28.02 -0.77 24.56
N LEU A 292 28.14 0.45 25.08
CA LEU A 292 29.29 0.89 25.88
C LEU A 292 29.32 0.26 27.28
N VAL A 293 28.16 -0.08 27.85
CA VAL A 293 28.05 -0.72 29.18
C VAL A 293 28.27 -2.24 29.13
N ALA A 294 28.21 -2.84 27.94
CA ALA A 294 28.37 -4.29 27.74
C ALA A 294 29.80 -4.72 27.35
N CYS A 295 30.71 -3.77 27.11
CA CYS A 295 32.15 -3.99 26.86
C CYS A 295 32.96 -3.74 28.15
#